data_AF-A0A0P9EEA2-F1
#
_entry.id   AF-A0A0P9EEA2-F1
#
_cell.length_a   1.000
_cell.length_b   1.000
_cell.length_c   1.000
_cell.angle_alpha   90.00
_cell.angle_beta   90.00
_cell.angle_gamma   90.00
#
_symmetry.space_group_name_H-M   'P 1'
#
loop_
_entity.id
_entity.type
_entity.pdbx_description
1 polymer ?
#
loop_
_entity_poly.entity_id
_entity_poly.type
_entity_poly.pdbx_seq_one_letter_code
_entity_poly.pdbx_strand_id
1 'polypeptide(L)'
;MTMKRRDFFRSAGAAGLVGSAGLLSAGGGRAASMKAEESRDVGNFDMSTLDGNICALPGKYSGLVQVVDPAVGETLAWLPMMLTGMDAPIPHHICSMPSEKPREGFDFFLTNQRPGAPYVNENSPEWRNRGDMRMWKLRYHGKDDQNRIEVVTDISDKLGMGLGVHTSIGVGKNKGLVSFADGQKDIALVTTTDDDTEVVAAFKFDYDPTGKTLNVSRIFPDSNTGKFDYQGMKGAKITHEALMGEELMPADPTSCFVDAITWHPEEHLASVLIRRQGLCCILDTKNWEPIALLATPKGAPNNFPLIRQTGYTWQFNVPSALSPMHEAGFSTSGKYFLACNNVLQNNVAVYDSTNPDPRKWKKIAYIEGFGRTHLPFHMANHADERAFFFTAWARRPNRGKVVRVPNDGKWKIDYELDIGPDPHTVEPTHDDKYMTTVYSGHQGGQSGLVVFEADTGKIVLRQPSPNGHHDHVNIPHDWEEAKLARSLSV
;
A
#
# COMPACT_ATOMS: atom_id res chain seq x y z
N MET A 1 45.02 17.92 21.44
CA MET A 1 44.41 19.14 22.01
C MET A 1 43.25 18.73 22.90
N THR A 2 43.32 19.03 24.20
CA THR A 2 42.24 18.75 25.15
C THR A 2 41.27 19.93 25.19
N MET A 3 40.05 19.75 24.65
CA MET A 3 38.98 20.74 24.82
C MET A 3 38.56 20.79 26.29
N LYS A 4 38.58 21.98 26.89
CA LYS A 4 38.18 22.17 28.28
C LYS A 4 36.65 22.07 28.38
N ARG A 5 36.15 21.35 29.39
CA ARG A 5 34.72 21.11 29.69
C ARG A 5 33.87 22.39 29.62
N ARG A 6 34.45 23.54 29.93
CA ARG A 6 33.79 24.85 29.93
C ARG A 6 33.47 25.38 28.52
N ASP A 7 34.25 24.99 27.51
CA ASP A 7 34.04 25.39 26.11
C ASP A 7 32.96 24.52 25.44
N PHE A 8 32.81 23.26 25.89
CA PHE A 8 31.70 22.39 25.51
C PHE A 8 30.35 22.91 26.02
N PHE A 9 30.27 23.36 27.28
CA PHE A 9 29.01 23.91 27.81
C PHE A 9 28.61 25.25 27.20
N ARG A 10 29.57 26.09 26.80
CA ARG A 10 29.28 27.36 26.09
C ARG A 10 28.81 27.13 24.66
N SER A 11 29.37 26.14 23.95
CA SER A 11 28.92 25.78 22.60
C SER A 11 27.57 25.07 22.62
N ALA A 12 27.30 24.22 23.63
CA ALA A 12 25.97 23.63 23.85
C ALA A 12 24.90 24.68 24.21
N GLY A 13 25.25 25.69 25.02
CA GLY A 13 24.33 26.79 25.37
C GLY A 13 24.01 27.72 24.20
N ALA A 14 24.97 27.98 23.31
CA ALA A 14 24.75 28.79 22.11
C ALA A 14 23.95 28.04 21.03
N ALA A 15 24.17 26.72 20.87
CA ALA A 15 23.35 25.88 20.00
C ALA A 15 21.91 25.74 20.53
N GLY A 16 21.74 25.66 21.85
CA GLY A 16 20.43 25.64 22.50
C GLY A 16 19.61 26.93 22.28
N LEU A 17 20.27 28.09 22.28
CA LEU A 17 19.59 29.38 22.09
C LEU A 17 19.16 29.64 20.64
N VAL A 18 19.96 29.21 19.65
CA VAL A 18 19.57 29.28 18.22
C VAL A 18 18.45 28.26 17.90
N GLY A 19 18.51 27.07 18.52
CA GLY A 19 17.43 26.07 18.43
C GLY A 19 16.11 26.55 19.04
N SER A 20 16.15 27.29 20.15
CA SER A 20 14.95 27.83 20.79
C SER A 20 14.29 28.99 20.03
N ALA A 21 15.05 29.79 19.27
CA ALA A 21 14.46 30.85 18.45
C ALA A 21 13.71 30.31 17.22
N GLY A 22 14.18 29.18 16.65
CA GLY A 22 13.46 28.45 15.58
C GLY A 22 12.23 27.66 16.07
N LEU A 23 12.20 27.30 17.36
CA LEU A 23 11.04 26.67 18.01
C LEU A 23 9.93 27.67 18.37
N LEU A 24 10.24 28.96 18.50
CA LEU A 24 9.26 30.00 18.81
C LEU A 24 8.49 30.51 17.57
N SER A 25 8.95 30.19 16.36
CA SER A 25 8.21 30.44 15.11
C SER A 25 7.49 29.20 14.58
N ALA A 26 7.75 28.02 15.13
CA ALA A 26 6.96 26.82 14.90
C ALA A 26 5.69 26.91 15.77
N GLY A 27 4.55 27.15 15.14
CA GLY A 27 3.25 27.21 15.82
C GLY A 27 3.11 26.06 16.81
N GLY A 28 2.93 26.41 18.09
CA GLY A 28 2.88 25.46 19.19
C GLY A 28 1.92 24.32 18.87
N GLY A 29 2.38 23.08 19.10
CA GLY A 29 1.56 21.88 18.93
C GLY A 29 0.29 22.02 19.77
N ARG A 30 -0.82 22.34 19.11
CA ARG A 30 -2.15 22.27 19.70
C ARG A 30 -2.45 20.79 19.86
N ALA A 31 -2.95 20.39 21.03
CA ALA A 31 -3.65 19.12 21.14
C ALA A 31 -4.70 19.08 20.02
N ALA A 32 -4.71 18.02 19.22
CA ALA A 32 -5.68 17.83 18.15
C ALA A 32 -7.05 17.47 18.75
N SER A 33 -7.64 18.36 19.56
CA SER A 33 -9.05 18.29 19.89
C SER A 33 -9.81 18.87 18.70
N MET A 34 -10.49 18.01 17.92
CA MET A 34 -11.54 18.50 17.04
C MET A 34 -12.58 19.21 17.91
N LYS A 35 -13.04 20.39 17.48
CA LYS A 35 -14.12 21.06 18.20
C LYS A 35 -15.40 20.25 18.01
N ALA A 36 -16.23 20.14 19.04
CA ALA A 36 -17.51 19.45 18.94
C ALA A 36 -18.39 20.01 17.80
N GLU A 37 -18.25 21.29 17.47
CA GLU A 37 -18.92 21.94 16.33
C GLU A 37 -18.47 21.40 14.97
N GLU A 38 -17.19 21.04 14.81
CA GLU A 38 -16.65 20.39 13.60
C GLU A 38 -17.14 18.94 13.47
N SER A 39 -17.68 18.35 14.54
CA SER A 39 -18.35 17.04 14.54
C SER A 39 -19.88 17.11 14.39
N ARG A 40 -20.50 18.30 14.43
CA ARG A 40 -21.97 18.42 14.34
C ARG A 40 -22.51 18.01 12.97
N ASP A 41 -21.77 18.28 11.91
CA ASP A 41 -22.12 17.85 10.55
C ASP A 41 -22.01 16.33 10.39
N VAL A 42 -21.10 15.69 11.12
CA VAL A 42 -20.98 14.22 11.22
C VAL A 42 -22.17 13.61 11.98
N GLY A 43 -22.67 14.29 13.01
CA GLY A 43 -23.77 13.80 13.84
C GLY A 43 -25.15 13.81 13.17
N ASN A 44 -25.32 14.48 12.02
CA ASN A 44 -26.58 14.55 11.25
C ASN A 44 -26.53 13.76 9.94
N PHE A 45 -25.43 13.06 9.66
CA PHE A 45 -25.31 12.24 8.47
C PHE A 45 -26.19 11.00 8.57
N ASP A 46 -27.01 10.76 7.54
CA ASP A 46 -27.81 9.55 7.44
C ASP A 46 -26.90 8.37 7.04
N MET A 47 -26.43 7.63 8.05
CA MET A 47 -25.53 6.48 7.84
C MET A 47 -26.17 5.39 6.96
N SER A 48 -27.50 5.32 6.83
CA SER A 48 -28.16 4.35 5.95
C SER A 48 -27.82 4.55 4.47
N THR A 49 -27.32 5.74 4.09
CA THR A 49 -26.76 5.99 2.75
C THR A 49 -25.51 5.16 2.44
N LEU A 50 -24.85 4.62 3.46
CA LEU A 50 -23.70 3.72 3.33
C LEU A 50 -24.11 2.24 3.31
N ASP A 51 -25.41 1.90 3.32
CA ASP A 51 -25.84 0.50 3.34
C ASP A 51 -25.20 -0.31 2.21
N GLY A 52 -24.73 -1.50 2.53
CA GLY A 52 -23.98 -2.37 1.63
C GLY A 52 -22.46 -2.12 1.57
N ASN A 53 -21.95 -0.97 2.03
CA ASN A 53 -20.51 -0.66 2.06
C ASN A 53 -19.80 -1.32 3.24
N ILE A 54 -19.71 -2.65 3.24
CA ILE A 54 -18.97 -3.39 4.27
C ILE A 54 -17.48 -3.15 4.06
N CYS A 55 -16.73 -2.89 5.13
CA CYS A 55 -15.28 -2.69 5.06
C CYS A 55 -14.53 -3.78 5.83
N ALA A 56 -13.41 -4.26 5.30
CA ALA A 56 -12.45 -5.08 6.05
C ALA A 56 -11.16 -4.29 6.30
N LEU A 57 -10.63 -4.37 7.52
CA LEU A 57 -9.51 -3.56 7.97
C LEU A 57 -8.49 -4.38 8.79
N PRO A 58 -7.23 -4.51 8.34
CA PRO A 58 -6.14 -5.01 9.16
C PRO A 58 -5.68 -3.96 10.17
N GLY A 59 -5.30 -4.40 11.36
CA GLY A 59 -5.02 -3.53 12.51
C GLY A 59 -3.54 -3.28 12.81
N LYS A 60 -2.62 -3.82 12.00
CA LYS A 60 -1.16 -3.67 12.18
C LYS A 60 -0.75 -4.00 13.61
N TYR A 61 -0.29 -3.03 14.41
CA TYR A 61 0.20 -3.31 15.77
C TYR A 61 -0.88 -3.74 16.77
N SER A 62 -2.17 -3.59 16.46
CA SER A 62 -3.22 -4.15 17.33
C SER A 62 -3.28 -5.68 17.26
N GLY A 63 -2.72 -6.29 16.21
CA GLY A 63 -2.80 -7.73 15.99
C GLY A 63 -4.19 -8.23 15.56
N LEU A 64 -5.09 -7.33 15.18
CA LEU A 64 -6.47 -7.65 14.80
C LEU A 64 -6.68 -7.53 13.29
N VAL A 65 -7.64 -8.26 12.76
CA VAL A 65 -8.35 -7.93 11.51
C VAL A 65 -9.83 -7.86 11.81
N GLN A 66 -10.54 -6.89 11.23
CA GLN A 66 -11.95 -6.64 11.51
C GLN A 66 -12.76 -6.43 10.24
N VAL A 67 -14.03 -6.81 10.28
CA VAL A 67 -15.06 -6.49 9.29
C VAL A 67 -16.05 -5.56 9.99
N VAL A 68 -16.35 -4.42 9.37
CA VAL A 68 -17.22 -3.38 9.92
C VAL A 68 -18.29 -3.00 8.93
N ASP A 69 -19.43 -2.57 9.46
CA ASP A 69 -20.51 -1.97 8.70
C ASP A 69 -20.65 -0.50 9.11
N PRO A 70 -20.18 0.44 8.28
CA PRO A 70 -20.27 1.86 8.58
C PRO A 70 -21.70 2.39 8.54
N ALA A 71 -22.64 1.69 7.92
CA ALA A 71 -24.04 2.13 7.85
C ALA A 71 -24.77 2.04 9.20
N VAL A 72 -24.31 1.12 10.06
CA VAL A 72 -24.85 0.94 11.42
C VAL A 72 -23.80 1.24 12.51
N GLY A 73 -22.56 1.49 12.12
CA GLY A 73 -21.47 1.83 13.04
C GLY A 73 -20.93 0.64 13.85
N GLU A 74 -21.13 -0.59 13.38
CA GLU A 74 -20.80 -1.81 14.12
C GLU A 74 -19.59 -2.56 13.53
N THR A 75 -18.81 -3.19 14.41
CA THR A 75 -17.90 -4.27 14.01
C THR A 75 -18.72 -5.55 13.87
N LEU A 76 -18.85 -6.07 12.66
CA LEU A 76 -19.58 -7.30 12.37
C LEU A 76 -18.84 -8.53 12.88
N ALA A 77 -17.52 -8.59 12.66
CA ALA A 77 -16.65 -9.63 13.20
C ALA A 77 -15.21 -9.13 13.31
N TRP A 78 -14.42 -9.76 14.16
CA TRP A 78 -12.99 -9.50 14.28
C TRP A 78 -12.25 -10.78 14.66
N LEU A 79 -11.00 -10.90 14.20
CA LEU A 79 -10.11 -12.01 14.49
C LEU A 79 -8.83 -11.47 15.13
N PRO A 80 -8.57 -11.79 16.41
CA PRO A 80 -7.25 -11.59 16.98
C PRO A 80 -6.30 -12.61 16.37
N MET A 81 -5.36 -12.15 15.53
CA MET A 81 -4.47 -13.00 14.76
C MET A 81 -3.49 -13.79 15.63
N MET A 82 -3.40 -13.50 16.93
CA MET A 82 -2.62 -14.34 17.86
C MET A 82 -3.23 -15.75 17.99
N LEU A 83 -4.53 -15.91 17.70
CA LEU A 83 -5.21 -17.20 17.72
C LEU A 83 -4.76 -18.13 16.59
N THR A 84 -4.03 -17.62 15.59
CA THR A 84 -3.41 -18.45 14.53
C THR A 84 -2.10 -19.08 14.99
N GLY A 85 -1.66 -18.84 16.23
CA GLY A 85 -0.39 -19.33 16.79
C GLY A 85 0.78 -18.36 16.61
N MET A 86 0.56 -17.21 15.97
CA MET A 86 1.56 -16.13 15.90
C MET A 86 1.69 -15.42 17.26
N ASP A 87 2.92 -15.23 17.73
CA ASP A 87 3.19 -14.67 19.05
C ASP A 87 3.24 -13.12 19.07
N ALA A 88 3.41 -12.49 17.92
CA ALA A 88 3.32 -11.04 17.70
C ALA A 88 2.85 -10.73 16.27
N PRO A 89 1.56 -10.97 15.95
CA PRO A 89 1.04 -10.77 14.60
C PRO A 89 0.93 -9.29 14.27
N ILE A 90 1.38 -8.90 13.07
CA ILE A 90 1.14 -7.56 12.52
C ILE A 90 0.37 -7.69 11.20
N PRO A 91 -0.97 -7.75 11.22
CA PRO A 91 -1.80 -7.79 10.02
C PRO A 91 -1.56 -6.54 9.19
N HIS A 92 -1.12 -6.69 7.95
CA HIS A 92 -0.56 -5.59 7.18
C HIS A 92 -1.49 -5.12 6.07
N HIS A 93 -1.53 -5.84 4.93
CA HIS A 93 -2.36 -5.47 3.79
C HIS A 93 -3.48 -6.48 3.56
N ILE A 94 -4.57 -5.99 2.96
CA ILE A 94 -5.80 -6.76 2.76
C ILE A 94 -6.34 -6.55 1.34
N CYS A 95 -6.93 -7.59 0.75
CA CYS A 95 -7.77 -7.47 -0.44
C CYS A 95 -8.92 -8.47 -0.35
N SER A 96 -10.00 -8.25 -1.10
CA SER A 96 -11.21 -9.09 -1.00
C SER A 96 -11.62 -9.66 -2.34
N MET A 97 -12.19 -10.86 -2.32
CA MET A 97 -13.07 -11.34 -3.38
C MET A 97 -14.36 -10.52 -3.38
N PRO A 98 -15.01 -10.34 -4.55
CA PRO A 98 -16.33 -9.74 -4.57
C PRO A 98 -17.39 -10.65 -3.97
N SER A 99 -18.46 -10.04 -3.46
CA SER A 99 -19.62 -10.72 -2.91
C SER A 99 -20.87 -9.88 -3.12
N GLU A 100 -21.87 -10.42 -3.82
CA GLU A 100 -23.17 -9.75 -4.03
C GLU A 100 -23.89 -9.40 -2.73
N LYS A 101 -23.57 -10.08 -1.63
CA LYS A 101 -24.17 -9.85 -0.31
C LYS A 101 -23.11 -9.88 0.79
N PRO A 102 -22.27 -8.84 0.92
CA PRO A 102 -21.13 -8.85 1.84
C PRO A 102 -21.51 -9.08 3.31
N ARG A 103 -22.72 -8.69 3.73
CA ARG A 103 -23.26 -8.99 5.07
C ARG A 103 -23.41 -10.50 5.33
N GLU A 104 -23.64 -11.29 4.29
CA GLU A 104 -23.86 -12.74 4.38
C GLU A 104 -22.54 -13.53 4.42
N GLY A 105 -21.51 -13.10 3.69
CA GLY A 105 -20.18 -13.72 3.74
C GLY A 105 -19.32 -13.44 2.50
N PHE A 106 -18.00 -13.49 2.66
CA PHE A 106 -17.02 -13.30 1.57
C PHE A 106 -15.63 -13.84 1.95
N ASP A 107 -14.81 -14.11 0.94
CA ASP A 107 -13.40 -14.46 1.10
C ASP A 107 -12.50 -13.24 0.94
N PHE A 108 -11.44 -13.17 1.72
CA PHE A 108 -10.45 -12.11 1.65
C PHE A 108 -9.05 -12.62 2.00
N PHE A 109 -8.04 -11.86 1.60
CA PHE A 109 -6.64 -12.21 1.75
C PHE A 109 -5.93 -11.19 2.61
N LEU A 110 -4.98 -11.66 3.42
CA LEU A 110 -4.29 -10.84 4.40
C LEU A 110 -2.80 -11.20 4.44
N THR A 111 -1.94 -10.20 4.48
CA THR A 111 -0.51 -10.39 4.79
C THR A 111 -0.20 -10.04 6.24
N ASN A 112 0.85 -10.62 6.78
CA ASN A 112 1.42 -10.24 8.06
C ASN A 112 2.89 -9.86 7.92
N GLN A 113 3.29 -8.90 8.75
CA GLN A 113 4.68 -8.58 9.02
C GLN A 113 5.09 -9.03 10.43
N ARG A 114 6.38 -8.91 10.68
CA ARG A 114 6.98 -9.02 12.01
C ARG A 114 7.23 -7.63 12.62
N PRO A 115 7.32 -7.49 13.95
CA PRO A 115 7.66 -6.23 14.64
C PRO A 115 9.04 -5.65 14.29
N GLY A 116 9.86 -6.40 13.54
CA GLY A 116 11.01 -5.82 12.86
C GLY A 116 10.64 -4.62 11.97
N ALA A 117 9.41 -4.53 11.45
CA ALA A 117 8.93 -3.47 10.57
C ALA A 117 7.70 -2.74 11.13
N PRO A 118 7.45 -1.46 10.81
CA PRO A 118 8.37 -0.36 10.49
C PRO A 118 8.92 0.40 11.72
N TYR A 119 8.46 0.07 12.93
CA TYR A 119 8.77 0.82 14.15
C TYR A 119 9.90 0.18 14.94
N VAL A 120 10.92 -0.35 14.23
CA VAL A 120 12.02 -1.11 14.84
C VAL A 120 12.69 -0.36 15.99
N ASN A 121 12.82 0.96 15.87
CA ASN A 121 13.44 1.83 16.87
C ASN A 121 12.51 2.15 18.05
N GLU A 122 11.21 1.92 17.90
CA GLU A 122 10.19 2.13 18.93
C GLU A 122 9.89 0.82 19.67
N ASN A 123 10.16 -0.32 19.04
CA ASN A 123 10.07 -1.64 19.64
C ASN A 123 11.28 -1.96 20.53
N SER A 124 11.00 -2.49 21.71
CA SER A 124 12.03 -3.06 22.57
C SER A 124 12.78 -4.20 21.84
N PRO A 125 14.10 -4.35 22.03
CA PRO A 125 14.90 -5.33 21.30
C PRO A 125 14.35 -6.77 21.31
N GLU A 126 13.73 -7.19 22.41
CA GLU A 126 13.14 -8.51 22.59
C GLU A 126 11.90 -8.77 21.71
N TRP A 127 11.23 -7.72 21.23
CA TRP A 127 10.06 -7.83 20.34
C TRP A 127 10.44 -7.95 18.87
N ARG A 128 11.61 -7.43 18.49
CA ARG A 128 12.03 -7.34 17.08
C ARG A 128 12.14 -8.70 16.40
N ASN A 129 12.42 -9.76 17.16
CA ASN A 129 12.59 -11.13 16.69
C ASN A 129 11.34 -12.02 16.79
N ARG A 130 10.21 -11.45 17.18
CA ARG A 130 8.92 -12.14 17.28
C ARG A 130 8.13 -12.03 15.98
N GLY A 131 6.97 -12.69 15.92
CA GLY A 131 6.07 -12.67 14.77
C GLY A 131 6.64 -13.42 13.57
N ASP A 132 5.92 -13.33 12.45
CA ASP A 132 6.27 -14.04 11.22
C ASP A 132 5.73 -13.30 9.99
N MET A 133 6.30 -13.58 8.81
CA MET A 133 5.72 -13.18 7.54
C MET A 133 4.75 -14.26 7.08
N ARG A 134 3.46 -13.92 7.02
CA ARG A 134 2.39 -14.86 6.65
C ARG A 134 1.46 -14.28 5.61
N MET A 135 0.88 -15.16 4.80
CA MET A 135 -0.13 -14.87 3.81
C MET A 135 -1.32 -15.78 4.12
N TRP A 136 -2.51 -15.21 4.23
CA TRP A 136 -3.70 -15.92 4.65
C TRP A 136 -4.80 -15.78 3.61
N LYS A 137 -5.57 -16.86 3.45
CA LYS A 137 -6.95 -16.77 2.99
C LYS A 137 -7.86 -16.85 4.21
N LEU A 138 -8.76 -15.88 4.34
CA LEU A 138 -9.73 -15.76 5.42
C LEU A 138 -11.15 -15.72 4.83
N ARG A 139 -12.13 -16.13 5.63
CA ARG A 139 -13.55 -16.10 5.25
C ARG A 139 -14.37 -15.43 6.34
N TYR A 140 -15.15 -14.43 5.97
CA TYR A 140 -16.18 -13.85 6.82
C TYR A 140 -17.47 -14.65 6.66
N HIS A 141 -18.04 -15.10 7.78
CA HIS A 141 -19.33 -15.77 7.85
C HIS A 141 -20.32 -14.86 8.57
N GLY A 142 -21.34 -14.38 7.86
CA GLY A 142 -22.31 -13.42 8.39
C GLY A 142 -23.77 -13.89 8.39
N LYS A 143 -24.04 -15.15 8.02
CA LYS A 143 -25.38 -15.78 8.08
C LYS A 143 -25.67 -16.52 9.38
N ASP A 144 -24.64 -16.80 10.15
CA ASP A 144 -24.75 -17.61 11.35
C ASP A 144 -25.31 -16.75 12.51
N ASP A 145 -25.82 -17.39 13.56
CA ASP A 145 -26.31 -16.70 14.77
C ASP A 145 -25.24 -15.78 15.40
N GLN A 146 -23.97 -16.05 15.10
CA GLN A 146 -22.84 -15.20 15.45
C GLN A 146 -21.87 -15.08 14.27
N ASN A 147 -21.71 -13.86 13.78
CA ASN A 147 -20.74 -13.52 12.76
C ASN A 147 -19.31 -13.85 13.21
N ARG A 148 -18.48 -14.38 12.30
CA ARG A 148 -17.08 -14.70 12.60
C ARG A 148 -16.19 -14.58 11.37
N ILE A 149 -14.89 -14.49 11.62
CA ILE A 149 -13.85 -14.64 10.62
C ILE A 149 -13.14 -15.97 10.88
N GLU A 150 -13.00 -16.79 9.84
CA GLU A 150 -12.31 -18.08 9.87
C GLU A 150 -11.04 -18.03 9.01
N VAL A 151 -10.00 -18.74 9.45
CA VAL A 151 -8.82 -19.00 8.61
C VAL A 151 -9.13 -20.17 7.69
N VAL A 152 -9.15 -19.93 6.38
CA VAL A 152 -9.37 -20.97 5.37
C VAL A 152 -8.06 -21.67 5.04
N THR A 153 -7.02 -20.89 4.74
CA THR A 153 -5.71 -21.43 4.31
C THR A 153 -4.57 -20.56 4.84
N ASP A 154 -3.58 -21.19 5.48
CA ASP A 154 -2.24 -20.61 5.64
C ASP A 154 -1.47 -20.81 4.34
N ILE A 155 -1.53 -19.80 3.47
CA ILE A 155 -0.89 -19.85 2.14
C ILE A 155 0.63 -19.95 2.30
N SER A 156 1.18 -19.34 3.35
CA SER A 156 2.62 -19.39 3.62
C SER A 156 3.12 -20.76 4.02
N ASP A 157 2.37 -21.46 4.88
CA ASP A 157 2.71 -22.84 5.22
C ASP A 157 2.57 -23.77 4.02
N LYS A 158 1.47 -23.62 3.28
CA LYS A 158 1.18 -24.44 2.11
C LYS A 158 2.26 -24.32 1.04
N LEU A 159 2.66 -23.10 0.69
CA LEU A 159 3.54 -22.84 -0.44
C LEU A 159 5.02 -22.71 -0.06
N GLY A 160 5.35 -22.64 1.24
CA GLY A 160 6.72 -22.39 1.69
C GLY A 160 7.23 -20.97 1.42
N MET A 161 6.32 -19.99 1.33
CA MET A 161 6.61 -18.59 0.97
C MET A 161 5.91 -17.64 1.95
N GLY A 162 6.64 -16.77 2.65
CA GLY A 162 6.05 -15.70 3.46
C GLY A 162 6.29 -14.34 2.84
N LEU A 163 5.26 -13.59 2.45
CA LEU A 163 5.38 -12.23 1.91
C LEU A 163 4.51 -11.28 2.73
N GLY A 164 5.06 -10.12 3.11
CA GLY A 164 4.48 -9.29 4.16
C GLY A 164 4.03 -7.90 3.72
N VAL A 165 4.04 -7.54 2.44
CA VAL A 165 3.60 -6.20 1.97
C VAL A 165 2.26 -6.35 1.25
N HIS A 166 2.03 -5.72 0.10
CA HIS A 166 0.69 -5.62 -0.48
C HIS A 166 0.18 -6.99 -0.97
N THR A 167 -1.14 -7.13 -0.86
CA THR A 167 -1.93 -8.19 -1.51
C THR A 167 -3.00 -7.52 -2.37
N SER A 168 -3.28 -8.05 -3.56
CA SER A 168 -4.26 -7.47 -4.48
C SER A 168 -4.99 -8.53 -5.28
N ILE A 169 -6.25 -8.29 -5.60
CA ILE A 169 -7.09 -9.23 -6.34
C ILE A 169 -7.02 -8.96 -7.85
N GLY A 170 -6.89 -10.01 -8.66
CA GLY A 170 -6.91 -9.90 -10.10
C GLY A 170 -8.30 -9.63 -10.65
N VAL A 171 -8.41 -8.70 -11.60
CA VAL A 171 -9.67 -8.31 -12.26
C VAL A 171 -9.57 -8.47 -13.78
N GLY A 172 -10.67 -8.21 -14.50
CA GLY A 172 -10.70 -8.28 -15.95
C GLY A 172 -10.36 -9.67 -16.48
N LYS A 173 -9.22 -9.80 -17.16
CA LYS A 173 -8.69 -11.07 -17.68
C LYS A 173 -7.92 -11.90 -16.65
N ASN A 174 -7.66 -11.31 -15.48
CA ASN A 174 -6.89 -11.90 -14.38
C ASN A 174 -7.79 -12.33 -13.21
N LYS A 175 -9.12 -12.39 -13.41
CA LYS A 175 -10.07 -12.85 -12.39
C LYS A 175 -9.70 -14.26 -11.88
N GLY A 176 -9.87 -14.48 -10.58
CA GLY A 176 -9.50 -15.73 -9.92
C GLY A 176 -8.02 -15.83 -9.51
N LEU A 177 -7.26 -14.73 -9.66
CA LEU A 177 -5.88 -14.61 -9.19
C LEU A 177 -5.79 -13.65 -8.01
N VAL A 178 -4.84 -13.90 -7.11
CA VAL A 178 -4.45 -12.98 -6.04
C VAL A 178 -2.93 -12.85 -6.02
N SER A 179 -2.44 -11.66 -5.76
CA SER A 179 -1.00 -11.40 -5.64
C SER A 179 -0.57 -11.14 -4.20
N PHE A 180 0.69 -11.42 -3.92
CA PHE A 180 1.38 -11.07 -2.68
C PHE A 180 2.77 -10.54 -3.01
N ALA A 181 3.23 -9.51 -2.32
CA ALA A 181 4.53 -8.90 -2.54
C ALA A 181 5.30 -8.69 -1.23
N ASP A 182 6.64 -8.62 -1.33
CA ASP A 182 7.50 -8.30 -0.21
C ASP A 182 8.79 -7.59 -0.62
N GLY A 183 9.00 -6.41 -0.05
CA GLY A 183 10.18 -5.58 -0.33
C GLY A 183 11.40 -5.94 0.50
N GLN A 184 11.26 -6.82 1.49
CA GLN A 184 12.40 -7.31 2.26
C GLN A 184 13.11 -8.41 1.49
N LYS A 185 12.36 -9.26 0.78
CA LYS A 185 12.86 -10.35 -0.07
C LYS A 185 12.99 -9.96 -1.53
N ASP A 186 12.34 -8.88 -1.94
CA ASP A 186 12.17 -8.48 -3.33
C ASP A 186 11.52 -9.59 -4.17
N ILE A 187 10.40 -10.11 -3.65
CA ILE A 187 9.65 -11.19 -4.28
C ILE A 187 8.21 -10.76 -4.48
N ALA A 188 7.65 -11.13 -5.62
CA ALA A 188 6.22 -11.08 -5.88
C ALA A 188 5.71 -12.48 -6.26
N LEU A 189 4.56 -12.86 -5.73
CA LEU A 189 3.89 -14.15 -5.93
C LEU A 189 2.48 -13.91 -6.44
N VAL A 190 2.02 -14.74 -7.36
CA VAL A 190 0.63 -14.83 -7.80
C VAL A 190 0.15 -16.25 -7.58
N THR A 191 -1.02 -16.37 -6.97
CA THR A 191 -1.70 -17.64 -6.73
C THR A 191 -3.13 -17.61 -7.26
N THR A 192 -3.74 -18.79 -7.35
CA THR A 192 -5.20 -18.88 -7.49
C THR A 192 -5.90 -18.40 -6.21
N THR A 193 -7.17 -18.03 -6.33
CA THR A 193 -8.01 -17.60 -5.20
C THR A 193 -8.73 -18.75 -4.49
N ASP A 194 -8.63 -19.96 -5.00
CA ASP A 194 -9.32 -21.15 -4.47
C ASP A 194 -8.84 -21.50 -3.04
N ASP A 195 -9.68 -22.23 -2.30
CA ASP A 195 -9.33 -22.75 -0.97
C ASP A 195 -8.07 -23.65 -1.08
N ASP A 196 -8.00 -24.45 -2.15
CA ASP A 196 -6.81 -25.19 -2.55
C ASP A 196 -5.86 -24.31 -3.38
N THR A 197 -5.32 -23.25 -2.76
CA THR A 197 -4.41 -22.27 -3.39
C THR A 197 -3.24 -22.91 -4.15
N GLU A 198 -3.05 -22.55 -5.41
CA GLU A 198 -1.95 -23.01 -6.28
C GLU A 198 -1.05 -21.86 -6.73
N VAL A 199 0.24 -22.15 -6.98
CA VAL A 199 1.20 -21.17 -7.51
C VAL A 199 0.94 -20.98 -9.00
N VAL A 200 0.75 -19.72 -9.41
CA VAL A 200 0.62 -19.35 -10.84
C VAL A 200 1.95 -18.80 -11.36
N ALA A 201 2.53 -17.83 -10.65
CA ALA A 201 3.84 -17.28 -10.97
C ALA A 201 4.51 -16.69 -9.74
N ALA A 202 5.84 -16.67 -9.72
CA ALA A 202 6.63 -16.00 -8.70
C ALA A 202 7.87 -15.39 -9.33
N PHE A 203 8.23 -14.19 -8.88
CA PHE A 203 9.34 -13.41 -9.42
C PHE A 203 10.21 -12.89 -8.29
N LYS A 204 11.53 -12.91 -8.51
CA LYS A 204 12.52 -12.27 -7.66
C LYS A 204 13.19 -11.13 -8.42
N PHE A 205 13.42 -10.03 -7.73
CA PHE A 205 14.01 -8.80 -8.28
C PHE A 205 15.35 -8.53 -7.60
N ASP A 206 16.39 -8.32 -8.40
CA ASP A 206 17.75 -8.06 -7.90
C ASP A 206 18.40 -6.95 -8.72
N TYR A 207 18.78 -5.85 -8.06
CA TYR A 207 19.53 -4.76 -8.68
C TYR A 207 21.03 -5.04 -8.63
N ASP A 208 21.71 -4.95 -9.76
CA ASP A 208 23.17 -4.92 -9.81
C ASP A 208 23.64 -3.46 -9.90
N PRO A 209 24.17 -2.86 -8.83
CA PRO A 209 24.65 -1.48 -8.84
C PRO A 209 25.91 -1.28 -9.69
N THR A 210 26.69 -2.34 -9.94
CA THR A 210 27.94 -2.27 -10.71
C THR A 210 27.63 -2.30 -12.20
N GLY A 211 26.84 -3.28 -12.63
CA GLY A 211 26.34 -3.36 -14.00
C GLY A 211 25.24 -2.34 -14.32
N LYS A 212 24.66 -1.72 -13.28
CA LYS A 212 23.49 -0.82 -13.37
C LYS A 212 22.32 -1.48 -14.06
N THR A 213 22.02 -2.71 -13.66
CA THR A 213 20.95 -3.50 -14.25
C THR A 213 19.95 -3.98 -13.22
N LEU A 214 18.70 -4.12 -13.61
CA LEU A 214 17.70 -4.82 -12.83
C LEU A 214 17.50 -6.20 -13.44
N ASN A 215 17.65 -7.25 -12.64
CA ASN A 215 17.32 -8.61 -13.01
C ASN A 215 15.94 -8.96 -12.46
N VAL A 216 15.04 -9.39 -13.34
CA VAL A 216 13.73 -9.96 -13.00
C VAL A 216 13.81 -11.44 -13.31
N SER A 217 13.70 -12.30 -12.30
CA SER A 217 13.83 -13.75 -12.46
C SER A 217 12.56 -14.46 -12.03
N ARG A 218 11.99 -15.31 -12.88
CA ARG A 218 10.95 -16.24 -12.43
C ARG A 218 11.60 -17.28 -11.52
N ILE A 219 10.97 -17.51 -10.37
CA ILE A 219 11.38 -18.52 -9.40
C ILE A 219 10.33 -19.63 -9.32
N PHE A 220 10.75 -20.82 -8.97
CA PHE A 220 9.91 -22.01 -8.94
C PHE A 220 10.03 -22.72 -7.58
N PRO A 221 8.98 -23.41 -7.13
CA PRO A 221 9.08 -24.31 -5.98
C PRO A 221 10.16 -25.37 -6.22
N ASP A 222 10.74 -25.88 -5.13
CA ASP A 222 11.61 -27.05 -5.20
C ASP A 222 10.82 -28.26 -5.72
N SER A 223 11.39 -28.96 -6.71
CA SER A 223 10.69 -30.04 -7.41
C SER A 223 10.45 -31.29 -6.55
N ASN A 224 11.18 -31.46 -5.45
CA ASN A 224 11.04 -32.62 -4.57
C ASN A 224 9.97 -32.40 -3.51
N THR A 225 9.86 -31.16 -3.01
CA THR A 225 8.92 -30.79 -1.94
C THR A 225 7.64 -30.13 -2.47
N GLY A 226 7.67 -29.59 -3.69
CA GLY A 226 6.58 -28.76 -4.23
C GLY A 226 6.44 -27.40 -3.55
N LYS A 227 7.36 -27.03 -2.65
CA LYS A 227 7.31 -25.79 -1.87
C LYS A 227 8.50 -24.88 -2.20
N PHE A 228 8.29 -23.59 -2.02
CA PHE A 228 9.38 -22.64 -1.91
C PHE A 228 10.10 -22.78 -0.58
N ASP A 229 11.28 -22.17 -0.48
CA ASP A 229 12.11 -22.15 0.73
C ASP A 229 12.34 -20.71 1.20
N TYR A 230 11.24 -19.99 1.36
CA TYR A 230 11.18 -18.56 1.65
C TYR A 230 10.17 -18.25 2.78
N GLN A 231 9.97 -19.17 3.73
CA GLN A 231 9.20 -18.88 4.93
C GLN A 231 9.95 -17.93 5.88
N GLY A 232 9.18 -17.24 6.74
CA GLY A 232 9.72 -16.26 7.69
C GLY A 232 10.64 -15.25 7.03
N MET A 233 11.87 -15.10 7.51
CA MET A 233 12.82 -14.13 6.97
C MET A 233 13.77 -14.69 5.92
N LYS A 234 13.62 -15.95 5.53
CA LYS A 234 14.53 -16.55 4.56
C LYS A 234 14.39 -15.82 3.22
N GLY A 235 15.53 -15.45 2.64
CA GLY A 235 15.63 -14.65 1.41
C GLY A 235 15.60 -13.13 1.61
N ALA A 236 15.39 -12.64 2.85
CA ALA A 236 15.36 -11.20 3.09
C ALA A 236 16.75 -10.57 2.95
N LYS A 237 16.82 -9.45 2.23
CA LYS A 237 17.99 -8.60 2.03
C LYS A 237 18.09 -7.48 3.05
N ILE A 238 16.97 -7.14 3.69
CA ILE A 238 16.85 -6.14 4.75
C ILE A 238 16.08 -6.74 5.93
N THR A 239 16.24 -6.13 7.11
CA THR A 239 15.65 -6.65 8.36
C THR A 239 14.20 -6.21 8.59
N HIS A 240 13.75 -5.21 7.84
CA HIS A 240 12.43 -4.60 7.93
C HIS A 240 12.06 -3.95 6.61
N GLU A 241 10.76 -3.83 6.36
CA GLU A 241 10.25 -3.06 5.23
C GLU A 241 10.71 -1.61 5.34
N ALA A 242 11.23 -1.04 4.25
CA ALA A 242 11.63 0.35 4.22
C ALA A 242 10.42 1.25 4.52
N LEU A 243 10.54 2.14 5.51
CA LEU A 243 9.58 3.22 5.69
C LEU A 243 9.71 4.27 4.59
N MET A 244 8.68 5.10 4.46
CA MET A 244 8.75 6.31 3.65
C MET A 244 9.96 7.18 4.01
N GLY A 245 10.87 7.34 3.05
CA GLY A 245 12.15 8.04 3.19
C GLY A 245 13.35 7.13 3.45
N GLU A 246 13.15 5.89 3.87
CA GLU A 246 14.22 4.92 4.09
C GLU A 246 14.75 4.30 2.80
N GLU A 247 14.12 4.60 1.66
CA GLU A 247 14.63 4.23 0.33
C GLU A 247 16.03 4.79 0.07
N LEU A 248 16.39 5.88 0.75
CA LEU A 248 17.70 6.53 0.68
C LEU A 248 18.67 6.06 1.77
N MET A 249 18.23 5.25 2.73
CA MET A 249 19.07 4.77 3.82
C MET A 249 19.96 3.61 3.36
N PRO A 250 21.10 3.38 4.03
CA PRO A 250 21.92 2.21 3.75
C PRO A 250 21.13 0.91 3.91
N ALA A 251 21.15 0.10 2.86
CA ALA A 251 20.53 -1.22 2.79
C ALA A 251 21.43 -2.11 1.92
N ASP A 252 21.11 -3.41 1.84
CA ASP A 252 21.74 -4.28 0.85
C ASP A 252 21.67 -3.61 -0.54
N PRO A 253 22.81 -3.47 -1.25
CA PRO A 253 22.85 -2.69 -2.48
C PRO A 253 22.07 -3.35 -3.63
N THR A 254 21.70 -4.63 -3.49
CA THR A 254 20.87 -5.37 -4.44
C THR A 254 19.38 -5.25 -4.19
N SER A 255 18.98 -4.58 -3.10
CA SER A 255 17.57 -4.42 -2.75
C SER A 255 16.82 -3.51 -3.72
N CYS A 256 15.59 -3.92 -4.04
CA CYS A 256 14.67 -3.25 -4.95
C CYS A 256 13.46 -2.62 -4.24
N PHE A 257 13.11 -3.16 -3.07
CA PHE A 257 11.92 -2.83 -2.30
C PHE A 257 10.65 -3.04 -3.13
N VAL A 258 10.44 -4.27 -3.58
CA VAL A 258 9.22 -4.70 -4.27
C VAL A 258 8.00 -4.49 -3.37
N ASP A 259 6.97 -3.83 -3.88
CA ASP A 259 5.90 -3.32 -3.01
C ASP A 259 4.57 -4.03 -3.22
N ALA A 260 4.15 -4.15 -4.48
CA ALA A 260 2.87 -4.70 -4.86
C ALA A 260 2.88 -5.28 -6.28
N ILE A 261 1.82 -6.02 -6.62
CA ILE A 261 1.36 -6.21 -7.99
C ILE A 261 0.02 -5.50 -8.14
N THR A 262 -0.14 -4.70 -9.20
CA THR A 262 -1.45 -4.12 -9.60
C THR A 262 -1.87 -4.66 -10.96
N TRP A 263 -3.18 -4.77 -11.17
CA TRP A 263 -3.74 -5.46 -12.33
C TRP A 263 -4.31 -4.47 -13.35
N HIS A 264 -4.13 -4.74 -14.64
CA HIS A 264 -4.84 -3.96 -15.67
C HIS A 264 -6.33 -4.33 -15.67
N PRO A 265 -7.26 -3.36 -15.82
CA PRO A 265 -8.69 -3.62 -15.67
C PRO A 265 -9.27 -4.56 -16.73
N GLU A 266 -8.70 -4.57 -17.94
CA GLU A 266 -9.26 -5.29 -19.10
C GLU A 266 -8.29 -6.20 -19.84
N GLU A 267 -6.99 -6.07 -19.60
CA GLU A 267 -5.96 -6.71 -20.42
C GLU A 267 -5.22 -7.73 -19.58
N HIS A 268 -4.51 -8.62 -20.25
CA HIS A 268 -3.64 -9.60 -19.61
C HIS A 268 -2.33 -8.97 -19.11
N LEU A 269 -2.42 -7.85 -18.39
CA LEU A 269 -1.28 -7.12 -17.89
C LEU A 269 -1.34 -6.98 -16.37
N ALA A 270 -0.17 -7.03 -15.75
CA ALA A 270 0.03 -6.69 -14.35
C ALA A 270 1.29 -5.82 -14.21
N SER A 271 1.37 -5.02 -13.16
CA SER A 271 2.50 -4.14 -12.87
C SER A 271 3.08 -4.50 -11.51
N VAL A 272 4.38 -4.82 -11.45
CA VAL A 272 5.11 -4.99 -10.20
C VAL A 272 5.80 -3.68 -9.82
N LEU A 273 5.51 -3.17 -8.63
CA LEU A 273 6.01 -1.91 -8.13
C LEU A 273 7.38 -2.11 -7.50
N ILE A 274 8.37 -1.30 -7.90
CA ILE A 274 9.77 -1.40 -7.45
C ILE A 274 10.21 -0.04 -6.92
N ARG A 275 10.20 0.09 -5.59
CA ARG A 275 10.28 1.39 -4.92
C ARG A 275 11.62 2.05 -5.09
N ARG A 276 12.70 1.33 -4.74
CA ARG A 276 14.01 1.96 -4.55
C ARG A 276 14.57 2.57 -5.83
N GLN A 277 14.33 1.93 -6.96
CA GLN A 277 14.80 2.41 -8.26
C GLN A 277 13.80 3.32 -8.99
N GLY A 278 12.57 3.48 -8.49
CA GLY A 278 11.56 4.31 -9.15
C GLY A 278 10.98 3.66 -10.40
N LEU A 279 10.59 2.38 -10.32
CA LEU A 279 10.24 1.58 -11.50
C LEU A 279 8.93 0.81 -11.33
N CYS A 280 8.31 0.47 -12.46
CA CYS A 280 7.22 -0.49 -12.52
C CYS A 280 7.50 -1.52 -13.62
N CYS A 281 7.52 -2.81 -13.28
CA CYS A 281 7.73 -3.89 -14.24
C CYS A 281 6.38 -4.41 -14.74
N ILE A 282 6.10 -4.23 -16.04
CA ILE A 282 4.88 -4.71 -16.66
C ILE A 282 5.07 -6.16 -17.11
N LEU A 283 4.19 -7.04 -16.64
CA LEU A 283 4.13 -8.46 -16.96
C LEU A 283 2.99 -8.72 -17.95
N ASP A 284 3.23 -9.55 -18.97
CA ASP A 284 2.16 -10.26 -19.67
C ASP A 284 1.76 -11.48 -18.84
N THR A 285 0.51 -11.51 -18.39
CA THR A 285 -0.04 -12.56 -17.51
C THR A 285 -0.46 -13.82 -18.25
N LYS A 286 -0.51 -13.81 -19.60
CA LYS A 286 -0.78 -15.04 -20.38
C LYS A 286 0.37 -16.03 -20.27
N ASN A 287 1.60 -15.52 -20.28
CA ASN A 287 2.82 -16.32 -20.28
C ASN A 287 3.75 -16.01 -19.09
N TRP A 288 3.43 -14.99 -18.29
CA TRP A 288 4.19 -14.54 -17.14
C TRP A 288 5.60 -14.05 -17.51
N GLU A 289 5.68 -13.26 -18.58
CA GLU A 289 6.91 -12.64 -19.06
C GLU A 289 6.94 -11.11 -18.78
N PRO A 290 8.04 -10.56 -18.26
CA PRO A 290 8.29 -9.12 -18.23
C PRO A 290 8.40 -8.53 -19.64
N ILE A 291 7.51 -7.62 -20.00
CA ILE A 291 7.45 -7.01 -21.34
C ILE A 291 7.89 -5.54 -21.38
N ALA A 292 7.84 -4.83 -20.25
CA ALA A 292 8.35 -3.47 -20.13
C ALA A 292 8.83 -3.16 -18.70
N LEU A 293 9.76 -2.23 -18.57
CA LEU A 293 10.20 -1.68 -17.28
C LEU A 293 10.05 -0.16 -17.32
N LEU A 294 8.95 0.35 -16.78
CA LEU A 294 8.63 1.77 -16.76
C LEU A 294 9.55 2.50 -15.77
N ALA A 295 9.96 3.73 -16.11
CA ALA A 295 10.75 4.59 -15.25
C ALA A 295 9.96 5.84 -14.86
N THR A 296 9.53 5.92 -13.60
CA THR A 296 8.49 6.85 -13.14
C THR A 296 8.96 8.29 -12.90
N PRO A 297 10.21 8.59 -12.49
CA PRO A 297 10.58 9.96 -12.13
C PRO A 297 10.57 10.95 -13.30
N LYS A 298 10.38 12.23 -12.96
CA LYS A 298 10.56 13.35 -13.88
C LYS A 298 12.01 13.42 -14.35
N GLY A 299 12.19 13.49 -15.67
CA GLY A 299 13.50 13.46 -16.33
C GLY A 299 14.02 12.07 -16.68
N ALA A 300 13.41 10.99 -16.18
CA ALA A 300 13.72 9.63 -16.64
C ALA A 300 13.07 9.35 -18.02
N PRO A 301 13.57 8.38 -18.82
CA PRO A 301 12.85 7.91 -20.00
C PRO A 301 11.48 7.33 -19.62
N ASN A 302 10.62 7.00 -20.60
CA ASN A 302 9.34 6.36 -20.30
C ASN A 302 9.52 4.93 -19.77
N ASN A 303 10.47 4.20 -20.36
CA ASN A 303 10.87 2.87 -19.96
C ASN A 303 12.37 2.65 -20.19
N PHE A 304 12.91 1.63 -19.53
CA PHE A 304 14.26 1.13 -19.71
C PHE A 304 14.28 -0.09 -20.63
N PRO A 305 15.29 -0.23 -21.50
CA PRO A 305 15.34 -1.32 -22.46
C PRO A 305 15.75 -2.64 -21.78
N LEU A 306 15.17 -3.74 -22.25
CA LEU A 306 15.66 -5.09 -22.01
C LEU A 306 17.00 -5.26 -22.73
N ILE A 307 18.05 -5.63 -21.99
CA ILE A 307 19.39 -5.90 -22.55
C ILE A 307 19.43 -7.34 -23.06
N ARG A 308 18.96 -8.28 -22.24
CA ARG A 308 19.12 -9.71 -22.45
C ARG A 308 18.10 -10.49 -21.65
N GLN A 309 17.67 -11.61 -22.20
CA GLN A 309 16.99 -12.68 -21.46
C GLN A 309 17.88 -13.93 -21.45
N THR A 310 17.98 -14.60 -20.30
CA THR A 310 18.68 -15.89 -20.16
C THR A 310 17.79 -16.84 -19.39
N GLY A 311 17.28 -17.89 -20.05
CA GLY A 311 16.28 -18.76 -19.45
C GLY A 311 15.09 -17.93 -18.93
N TYR A 312 14.86 -18.00 -17.62
CA TYR A 312 13.78 -17.31 -16.92
C TYR A 312 14.20 -16.00 -16.24
N THR A 313 15.32 -15.40 -16.66
CA THR A 313 15.81 -14.12 -16.13
C THR A 313 15.89 -13.07 -17.23
N TRP A 314 15.24 -11.93 -17.00
CA TRP A 314 15.25 -10.74 -17.85
C TRP A 314 16.11 -9.66 -17.20
N GLN A 315 17.05 -9.11 -17.95
CA GLN A 315 17.96 -8.06 -17.48
C GLN A 315 17.69 -6.75 -18.20
N PHE A 316 17.35 -5.71 -17.44
CA PHE A 316 17.08 -4.36 -17.95
C PHE A 316 18.18 -3.38 -17.60
N ASN A 317 18.44 -2.41 -18.48
CA ASN A 317 19.43 -1.36 -18.25
C ASN A 317 18.85 -0.22 -17.39
N VAL A 318 19.29 -0.07 -16.14
CA VAL A 318 18.81 0.96 -15.21
C VAL A 318 20.02 1.82 -14.76
N PRO A 319 20.49 2.74 -15.63
CA PRO A 319 21.73 3.49 -15.42
C PRO A 319 21.67 4.51 -14.27
N SER A 320 20.47 4.92 -13.88
CA SER A 320 20.24 5.86 -12.78
C SER A 320 18.83 5.70 -12.20
N ALA A 321 18.74 5.76 -10.86
CA ALA A 321 17.49 5.95 -10.13
C ALA A 321 17.40 7.42 -9.71
N LEU A 322 16.44 8.17 -10.28
CA LEU A 322 16.33 9.63 -10.03
C LEU A 322 15.51 9.95 -8.78
N SER A 323 14.53 9.11 -8.46
CA SER A 323 13.71 9.20 -7.27
C SER A 323 13.14 7.81 -6.99
N PRO A 324 13.04 7.41 -5.71
CA PRO A 324 12.19 6.29 -5.34
C PRO A 324 10.73 6.55 -5.72
N MET A 325 9.95 5.48 -5.77
CA MET A 325 8.49 5.49 -5.91
C MET A 325 7.85 4.62 -4.82
N HIS A 326 6.55 4.71 -4.62
CA HIS A 326 5.81 3.81 -3.72
C HIS A 326 4.61 3.17 -4.42
N GLU A 327 3.52 3.91 -4.55
CA GLU A 327 2.27 3.46 -5.15
C GLU A 327 2.30 3.58 -6.68
N ALA A 328 1.66 2.64 -7.37
CA ALA A 328 1.34 2.78 -8.78
C ALA A 328 0.18 1.88 -9.18
N GLY A 329 -0.66 2.36 -10.08
CA GLY A 329 -1.85 1.65 -10.48
C GLY A 329 -2.47 2.13 -11.79
N PHE A 330 -3.51 1.44 -12.20
CA PHE A 330 -4.29 1.76 -13.38
C PHE A 330 -5.52 2.58 -13.02
N SER A 331 -5.97 3.45 -13.92
CA SER A 331 -7.33 3.99 -13.86
C SER A 331 -8.34 2.90 -14.25
N THR A 332 -9.62 3.07 -13.89
CA THR A 332 -10.67 2.04 -14.08
C THR A 332 -10.82 1.55 -15.53
N SER A 333 -10.57 2.41 -16.51
CA SER A 333 -10.57 2.08 -17.94
C SER A 333 -9.25 1.50 -18.46
N GLY A 334 -8.16 1.62 -17.70
CA GLY A 334 -6.80 1.25 -18.11
C GLY A 334 -6.16 2.27 -19.05
N LYS A 335 -6.83 3.39 -19.34
CA LYS A 335 -6.31 4.48 -20.18
C LYS A 335 -5.09 5.15 -19.56
N TYR A 336 -5.05 5.25 -18.23
CA TYR A 336 -3.95 5.84 -17.51
C TYR A 336 -3.28 4.83 -16.58
N PHE A 337 -1.95 4.90 -16.52
CA PHE A 337 -1.15 4.28 -15.46
C PHE A 337 -0.48 5.39 -14.66
N LEU A 338 -0.68 5.38 -13.34
CA LEU A 338 -0.23 6.44 -12.43
C LEU A 338 0.81 5.87 -11.47
N ALA A 339 1.85 6.63 -11.16
CA ALA A 339 2.90 6.19 -10.23
C ALA A 339 3.42 7.32 -9.33
N CYS A 340 3.35 7.12 -8.03
CA CYS A 340 3.74 8.06 -6.99
C CYS A 340 5.25 8.03 -6.77
N ASN A 341 5.96 9.03 -7.29
CA ASN A 341 7.35 9.26 -6.93
C ASN A 341 7.41 9.89 -5.53
N ASN A 342 8.40 9.47 -4.74
CA ASN A 342 8.58 9.95 -3.38
C ASN A 342 10.03 10.34 -3.04
N VAL A 343 10.16 11.09 -1.95
CA VAL A 343 11.40 11.46 -1.27
C VAL A 343 12.23 12.51 -2.02
N LEU A 344 12.81 12.16 -3.18
CA LEU A 344 13.59 13.10 -3.99
C LEU A 344 12.71 13.92 -4.92
N GLN A 345 11.61 13.32 -5.38
CA GLN A 345 10.55 13.99 -6.12
C GLN A 345 9.22 13.55 -5.53
N ASN A 346 8.38 14.50 -5.09
CA ASN A 346 7.03 14.20 -4.60
C ASN A 346 6.03 14.64 -5.66
N ASN A 347 5.71 13.72 -6.57
CA ASN A 347 4.77 13.92 -7.66
C ASN A 347 4.18 12.57 -8.10
N VAL A 348 3.09 12.60 -8.86
CA VAL A 348 2.52 11.41 -9.49
C VAL A 348 2.76 11.48 -10.98
N ALA A 349 3.52 10.55 -11.53
CA ALA A 349 3.69 10.41 -12.97
C ALA A 349 2.41 9.84 -13.58
N VAL A 350 1.95 10.43 -14.69
CA VAL A 350 0.77 9.96 -15.42
C VAL A 350 1.22 9.47 -16.79
N TYR A 351 0.98 8.20 -17.07
CA TYR A 351 1.22 7.58 -18.36
C TYR A 351 -0.08 7.48 -19.15
N ASP A 352 -0.01 7.71 -20.46
CA ASP A 352 -0.98 7.17 -21.42
C ASP A 352 -0.62 5.70 -21.66
N SER A 353 -1.51 4.81 -21.19
CA SER A 353 -1.39 3.35 -21.29
C SER A 353 -2.33 2.73 -22.33
N THR A 354 -2.91 3.54 -23.23
CA THR A 354 -3.84 3.04 -24.26
C THR A 354 -3.19 2.17 -25.34
N ASN A 355 -1.87 2.21 -25.48
CA ASN A 355 -1.18 1.37 -26.46
C ASN A 355 -1.16 -0.09 -25.95
N PRO A 356 -1.53 -1.10 -26.75
CA PRO A 356 -1.46 -2.50 -26.32
C PRO A 356 -0.03 -3.00 -26.07
N ASP A 357 1.00 -2.28 -26.54
CA ASP A 357 2.40 -2.55 -26.23
C ASP A 357 2.90 -1.58 -25.14
N PRO A 358 3.11 -2.03 -23.89
CA PRO A 358 3.56 -1.17 -22.79
C PRO A 358 4.90 -0.49 -22.99
N ARG A 359 5.72 -0.98 -23.93
CA ARG A 359 6.99 -0.32 -24.33
C ARG A 359 6.74 1.00 -25.05
N LYS A 360 5.51 1.26 -25.50
CA LYS A 360 5.10 2.48 -26.20
C LYS A 360 4.32 3.45 -25.31
N TRP A 361 4.04 3.09 -24.06
CA TRP A 361 3.40 3.98 -23.10
C TRP A 361 4.27 5.22 -22.85
N LYS A 362 3.63 6.38 -22.66
CA LYS A 362 4.32 7.66 -22.54
C LYS A 362 3.84 8.41 -21.32
N LYS A 363 4.78 9.01 -20.59
CA LYS A 363 4.45 10.00 -19.56
C LYS A 363 3.86 11.23 -20.25
N ILE A 364 2.64 11.59 -19.88
CA ILE A 364 1.90 12.73 -20.44
C ILE A 364 1.80 13.90 -19.46
N ALA A 365 1.93 13.65 -18.15
CA ALA A 365 1.86 14.66 -17.11
C ALA A 365 2.57 14.22 -15.83
N TYR A 366 2.76 15.19 -14.92
CA TYR A 366 3.11 14.95 -13.53
C TYR A 366 2.17 15.78 -12.65
N ILE A 367 1.47 15.13 -11.72
CA ILE A 367 0.69 15.82 -10.69
C ILE A 367 1.69 16.29 -9.63
N GLU A 368 1.83 17.60 -9.50
CA GLU A 368 2.72 18.26 -8.54
C GLU A 368 1.89 19.01 -7.47
N GLY A 369 2.53 19.47 -6.40
CA GLY A 369 1.87 20.23 -5.31
C GLY A 369 2.03 19.64 -3.91
N PHE A 370 2.62 18.45 -3.79
CA PHE A 370 2.87 17.79 -2.50
C PHE A 370 3.97 18.45 -1.66
N GLY A 371 4.80 19.30 -2.26
CA GLY A 371 5.89 19.98 -1.57
C GLY A 371 6.97 19.01 -1.09
N ARG A 372 7.65 19.36 0.01
CA ARG A 372 8.76 18.56 0.58
C ARG A 372 8.33 17.66 1.74
N THR A 373 7.15 17.90 2.29
CA THR A 373 6.70 17.32 3.56
C THR A 373 5.66 16.23 3.39
N HIS A 374 4.93 16.25 2.28
CA HIS A 374 3.88 15.28 1.96
C HIS A 374 4.35 14.40 0.81
N LEU A 375 4.14 13.10 0.95
CA LEU A 375 4.51 12.09 -0.01
C LEU A 375 3.22 11.49 -0.57
N PRO A 376 2.95 11.57 -1.89
CA PRO A 376 1.82 10.86 -2.46
C PRO A 376 1.98 9.36 -2.15
N PHE A 377 0.95 8.79 -1.54
CA PHE A 377 0.97 7.43 -1.02
C PHE A 377 -0.10 6.64 -1.78
N HIS A 378 -1.27 6.36 -1.21
CA HIS A 378 -2.26 5.49 -1.86
C HIS A 378 -3.14 6.23 -2.87
N MET A 379 -3.76 5.50 -3.80
CA MET A 379 -4.62 6.09 -4.83
C MET A 379 -5.95 5.36 -5.02
N ALA A 380 -6.95 6.15 -5.42
CA ALA A 380 -8.24 5.68 -5.92
C ALA A 380 -8.76 6.64 -7.01
N ASN A 381 -9.83 6.26 -7.70
CA ASN A 381 -10.53 7.13 -8.63
C ASN A 381 -12.00 6.80 -8.69
N HIS A 382 -12.77 7.75 -9.21
CA HIS A 382 -14.17 7.51 -9.54
C HIS A 382 -14.33 6.43 -10.60
N ALA A 383 -15.46 5.72 -10.56
CA ALA A 383 -15.80 4.69 -11.55
C ALA A 383 -15.74 5.20 -13.00
N ASP A 384 -16.21 6.44 -13.21
CA ASP A 384 -16.20 7.14 -14.50
C ASP A 384 -14.90 7.93 -14.77
N GLU A 385 -13.91 7.80 -13.87
CA GLU A 385 -12.63 8.50 -13.91
C GLU A 385 -12.74 10.04 -13.92
N ARG A 386 -13.85 10.63 -13.44
CA ARG A 386 -13.98 12.10 -13.40
C ARG A 386 -12.95 12.78 -12.48
N ALA A 387 -12.48 12.07 -11.46
CA ALA A 387 -11.39 12.51 -10.60
C ALA A 387 -10.59 11.34 -10.01
N PHE A 388 -9.35 11.64 -9.64
CA PHE A 388 -8.42 10.77 -8.91
C PHE A 388 -8.21 11.32 -7.50
N PHE A 389 -7.99 10.42 -6.54
CA PHE A 389 -7.73 10.73 -5.15
C PHE A 389 -6.40 10.12 -4.75
N PHE A 390 -5.61 10.87 -3.98
CA PHE A 390 -4.37 10.37 -3.40
C PHE A 390 -4.34 10.68 -1.93
N THR A 391 -3.97 9.71 -1.10
CA THR A 391 -3.48 10.08 0.22
C THR A 391 -2.08 10.66 0.10
N ALA A 392 -1.80 11.68 0.89
CA ALA A 392 -0.50 12.31 0.98
C ALA A 392 -0.01 12.19 2.42
N TRP A 393 0.84 11.19 2.63
CA TRP A 393 1.41 10.89 3.93
C TRP A 393 2.42 11.95 4.35
N ALA A 394 2.47 12.25 5.65
CA ALA A 394 3.49 13.14 6.20
C ALA A 394 4.01 12.61 7.53
N ARG A 395 5.30 12.82 7.78
CA ARG A 395 5.94 12.46 9.04
C ARG A 395 5.47 13.37 10.17
N ARG A 396 5.32 12.82 11.39
CA ARG A 396 5.11 13.60 12.62
C ARG A 396 6.09 14.79 12.68
N PRO A 397 5.64 16.00 13.09
CA PRO A 397 4.32 16.33 13.63
C PRO A 397 3.27 16.72 12.57
N ASN A 398 3.59 16.63 11.28
CA ASN A 398 2.65 17.03 10.23
C ASN A 398 1.48 16.05 10.14
N ARG A 399 0.30 16.57 9.79
CA ARG A 399 -0.88 15.76 9.46
C ARG A 399 -0.88 15.44 7.97
N GLY A 400 -1.31 14.23 7.63
CA GLY A 400 -1.50 13.85 6.24
C GLY A 400 -2.86 14.30 5.73
N LYS A 401 -3.08 14.14 4.43
CA LYS A 401 -4.28 14.60 3.75
C LYS A 401 -4.71 13.62 2.67
N VAL A 402 -5.95 13.73 2.21
CA VAL A 402 -6.35 13.27 0.87
C VAL A 402 -6.33 14.48 -0.06
N VAL A 403 -5.87 14.30 -1.29
CA VAL A 403 -5.93 15.30 -2.35
C VAL A 403 -6.77 14.77 -3.51
N ARG A 404 -7.52 15.66 -4.18
CA ARG A 404 -8.25 15.33 -5.39
C ARG A 404 -7.61 15.97 -6.61
N VAL A 405 -7.63 15.24 -7.73
CA VAL A 405 -7.17 15.67 -9.04
C VAL A 405 -8.27 15.40 -10.07
N PRO A 406 -8.99 16.43 -10.56
CA PRO A 406 -9.96 16.27 -11.62
C PRO A 406 -9.32 15.78 -12.91
N ASN A 407 -10.03 14.92 -13.64
CA ASN A 407 -9.62 14.44 -14.95
C ASN A 407 -10.06 15.40 -16.07
N ASP A 408 -9.68 16.67 -15.95
CA ASP A 408 -9.96 17.73 -16.94
C ASP A 408 -8.78 17.95 -17.92
N GLY A 409 -7.80 17.03 -17.90
CA GLY A 409 -6.56 17.08 -18.66
C GLY A 409 -5.50 18.04 -18.13
N LYS A 410 -5.78 18.82 -17.07
CA LYS A 410 -4.78 19.73 -16.47
C LYS A 410 -3.87 19.04 -15.46
N TRP A 411 -4.31 17.93 -14.87
CA TRP A 411 -3.56 17.13 -13.89
C TRP A 411 -3.09 17.95 -12.68
N LYS A 412 -3.99 18.76 -12.12
CA LYS A 412 -3.71 19.63 -10.96
C LYS A 412 -4.58 19.24 -9.77
N ILE A 413 -3.99 19.33 -8.59
CA ILE A 413 -4.71 19.21 -7.33
C ILE A 413 -5.69 20.39 -7.22
N ASP A 414 -6.96 20.10 -6.97
CA ASP A 414 -7.99 21.12 -6.84
C ASP A 414 -8.51 21.30 -5.40
N TYR A 415 -8.44 20.26 -4.57
CA TYR A 415 -8.60 20.39 -3.13
C TYR A 415 -7.70 19.45 -2.33
N GLU A 416 -7.53 19.81 -1.05
CA GLU A 416 -6.85 19.02 -0.04
C GLU A 416 -7.72 18.91 1.21
N LEU A 417 -7.79 17.71 1.79
CA LEU A 417 -8.62 17.40 2.96
C LEU A 417 -7.78 16.76 4.07
N ASP A 418 -7.74 17.37 5.25
CA ASP A 418 -7.08 16.79 6.44
C ASP A 418 -7.89 15.60 6.98
N ILE A 419 -7.36 14.40 6.77
CA ILE A 419 -7.98 13.16 7.24
C ILE A 419 -7.55 12.84 8.67
N GLY A 420 -6.30 13.14 9.05
CA GLY A 420 -5.74 12.64 10.30
C GLY A 420 -4.22 12.59 10.30
N PRO A 421 -3.61 12.28 11.46
CA PRO A 421 -2.24 11.79 11.48
C PRO A 421 -2.16 10.44 10.77
N ASP A 422 -1.13 10.24 9.94
CA ASP A 422 -0.85 8.94 9.32
C ASP A 422 -2.02 8.38 8.47
N PRO A 423 -2.52 9.11 7.45
CA PRO A 423 -3.49 8.54 6.53
C PRO A 423 -2.83 7.47 5.67
N HIS A 424 -3.53 6.37 5.45
CA HIS A 424 -3.10 5.29 4.56
C HIS A 424 -4.03 5.25 3.37
N THR A 425 -4.99 4.33 3.33
CA THR A 425 -5.61 3.95 2.06
C THR A 425 -6.92 4.68 1.82
N VAL A 426 -7.35 4.78 0.56
CA VAL A 426 -8.57 5.50 0.14
C VAL A 426 -9.29 4.70 -0.93
N GLU A 427 -10.63 4.59 -0.86
CA GLU A 427 -11.46 3.86 -1.84
C GLU A 427 -12.84 4.53 -1.98
N PRO A 428 -13.51 4.43 -3.14
CA PRO A 428 -14.88 4.93 -3.30
C PRO A 428 -15.89 3.99 -2.63
N THR A 429 -17.05 4.53 -2.25
CA THR A 429 -18.24 3.73 -1.93
C THR A 429 -18.86 3.14 -3.20
N HIS A 430 -19.71 2.10 -3.07
CA HIS A 430 -20.37 1.45 -4.21
C HIS A 430 -21.15 2.42 -5.11
N ASP A 431 -21.74 3.47 -4.52
CA ASP A 431 -22.48 4.49 -5.25
C ASP A 431 -21.61 5.63 -5.80
N ASP A 432 -20.30 5.56 -5.57
CA ASP A 432 -19.27 6.49 -6.05
C ASP A 432 -19.49 7.96 -5.61
N LYS A 433 -20.36 8.19 -4.61
CA LYS A 433 -20.64 9.52 -4.06
C LYS A 433 -19.70 9.89 -2.92
N TYR A 434 -19.27 8.89 -2.16
CA TYR A 434 -18.38 9.07 -1.03
C TYR A 434 -17.07 8.32 -1.25
N MET A 435 -16.08 8.72 -0.47
CA MET A 435 -14.81 8.00 -0.34
C MET A 435 -14.65 7.57 1.11
N THR A 436 -14.12 6.37 1.32
CA THR A 436 -13.65 5.86 2.60
C THR A 436 -12.14 5.99 2.68
N THR A 437 -11.61 6.32 3.85
CA THR A 437 -10.16 6.34 4.09
C THR A 437 -9.84 6.09 5.56
N VAL A 438 -8.64 5.60 5.85
CA VAL A 438 -8.19 5.31 7.21
C VAL A 438 -7.03 6.23 7.62
N TYR A 439 -6.97 6.52 8.92
CA TYR A 439 -5.82 7.16 9.56
C TYR A 439 -5.44 6.37 10.81
N SER A 440 -4.14 6.29 11.08
CA SER A 440 -3.58 5.20 11.89
C SER A 440 -2.68 5.66 13.02
N GLY A 441 -2.54 6.98 13.19
CA GLY A 441 -1.87 7.58 14.33
C GLY A 441 -0.40 7.22 14.49
N HIS A 442 0.24 6.64 13.47
CA HIS A 442 1.53 5.97 13.56
C HIS A 442 1.59 5.00 14.75
N GLN A 443 0.59 4.10 14.83
CA GLN A 443 0.49 2.98 15.77
C GLN A 443 0.38 3.31 17.27
N GLY A 444 0.28 4.57 17.63
CA GLY A 444 0.17 5.00 19.03
C GLY A 444 -0.60 6.30 19.23
N GLY A 445 -1.33 6.75 18.21
CA GLY A 445 -2.04 8.03 18.19
C GLY A 445 -3.51 7.89 17.81
N GLN A 446 -4.12 8.99 17.35
CA GLN A 446 -5.51 9.01 16.88
C GLN A 446 -5.66 8.12 15.63
N SER A 447 -6.68 7.26 15.62
CA SER A 447 -6.95 6.35 14.50
C SER A 447 -8.45 6.17 14.24
N GLY A 448 -8.81 5.85 12.99
CA GLY A 448 -10.21 5.64 12.62
C GLY A 448 -10.44 5.50 11.11
N LEU A 449 -11.69 5.20 10.78
CA LEU A 449 -12.25 5.26 9.42
C LEU A 449 -12.91 6.62 9.22
N VAL A 450 -12.75 7.22 8.05
CA VAL A 450 -13.33 8.49 7.64
C VAL A 450 -14.12 8.29 6.36
N VAL A 451 -15.31 8.88 6.30
CA VAL A 451 -16.10 8.97 5.07
C VAL A 451 -16.26 10.44 4.71
N PHE A 452 -16.02 10.77 3.44
CA PHE A 452 -16.18 12.13 2.93
C PHE A 452 -16.84 12.12 1.56
N GLU A 453 -17.61 13.16 1.26
CA GLU A 453 -18.19 13.38 -0.07
C GLU A 453 -17.07 13.63 -1.09
N ALA A 454 -17.03 12.80 -2.13
CA ALA A 454 -15.93 12.80 -3.08
C ALA A 454 -15.83 14.12 -3.86
N ASP A 455 -16.97 14.71 -4.19
CA ASP A 455 -17.06 15.93 -5.01
C ASP A 455 -16.79 17.22 -4.24
N THR A 456 -17.14 17.26 -2.95
CA THR A 456 -17.04 18.49 -2.13
C THR A 456 -15.88 18.45 -1.14
N GLY A 457 -15.33 17.27 -0.86
CA GLY A 457 -14.33 17.07 0.19
C GLY A 457 -14.90 17.24 1.60
N LYS A 458 -16.23 17.23 1.77
CA LYS A 458 -16.86 17.35 3.09
C LYS A 458 -16.79 16.02 3.84
N ILE A 459 -16.18 16.00 5.02
CA ILE A 459 -16.22 14.84 5.92
C ILE A 459 -17.62 14.70 6.50
N VAL A 460 -18.22 13.52 6.31
CA VAL A 460 -19.57 13.18 6.75
C VAL A 460 -19.59 12.12 7.86
N LEU A 461 -18.54 11.31 7.98
CA LEU A 461 -18.41 10.33 9.06
C LEU A 461 -16.96 10.21 9.54
N ARG A 462 -16.80 10.05 10.86
CA ARG A 462 -15.57 9.57 11.49
C ARG A 462 -15.94 8.46 12.47
N GLN A 463 -15.62 7.21 12.12
CA GLN A 463 -15.87 6.07 12.98
C GLN A 463 -14.58 5.72 13.74
N PRO A 464 -14.62 5.65 15.09
CA PRO A 464 -13.48 5.22 15.88
C PRO A 464 -13.06 3.81 15.47
N SER A 465 -11.75 3.61 15.30
CA SER A 465 -11.19 2.27 15.13
C SER A 465 -9.83 2.23 15.82
N PRO A 466 -9.68 1.50 16.94
CA PRO A 466 -8.46 1.49 17.77
C PRO A 466 -7.38 0.57 17.19
N ASN A 467 -7.03 0.79 15.92
CA ASN A 467 -6.17 -0.03 15.09
C ASN A 467 -5.23 0.88 14.30
N GLY A 468 -4.06 0.36 13.87
CA GLY A 468 -3.08 1.13 13.13
C GLY A 468 -3.05 0.77 11.64
N HIS A 469 -4.20 0.84 10.97
CA HIS A 469 -4.41 0.31 9.62
C HIS A 469 -3.37 0.78 8.61
N HIS A 470 -2.81 -0.14 7.82
CA HIS A 470 -2.07 0.21 6.61
C HIS A 470 -2.90 -0.09 5.35
N ASP A 471 -4.12 -0.56 5.55
CA ASP A 471 -5.02 -0.97 4.50
C ASP A 471 -6.48 -0.93 4.99
N HIS A 472 -7.39 -0.81 4.03
CA HIS A 472 -8.81 -1.07 4.17
C HIS A 472 -9.34 -1.40 2.80
N VAL A 473 -10.41 -2.19 2.75
CA VAL A 473 -11.11 -2.51 1.50
C VAL A 473 -12.61 -2.43 1.72
N ASN A 474 -13.31 -1.71 0.85
CA ASN A 474 -14.76 -1.82 0.69
C ASN A 474 -15.04 -3.08 -0.10
N ILE A 475 -15.81 -4.01 0.48
CA ILE A 475 -16.04 -5.34 -0.11
C ILE A 475 -16.86 -5.19 -1.39
N PRO A 476 -16.26 -5.39 -2.58
CA PRO A 476 -16.94 -5.13 -3.84
C PRO A 476 -18.12 -6.10 -4.02
N HIS A 477 -19.23 -5.65 -4.62
CA HIS A 477 -20.38 -6.52 -4.87
C HIS A 477 -20.14 -7.47 -6.05
N ASP A 478 -19.35 -7.01 -7.03
CA ASP A 478 -19.02 -7.78 -8.21
C ASP A 478 -17.59 -7.49 -8.71
N TRP A 479 -17.24 -8.12 -9.82
CA TRP A 479 -15.91 -7.98 -10.42
C TRP A 479 -15.66 -6.63 -11.12
N GLU A 480 -16.70 -5.87 -11.43
CA GLU A 480 -16.56 -4.52 -11.98
C GLU A 480 -16.25 -3.54 -10.84
N GLU A 481 -16.95 -3.65 -9.71
CA GLU A 481 -16.62 -2.90 -8.50
C GLU A 481 -15.26 -3.29 -7.92
N ALA A 482 -14.81 -4.54 -8.08
CA ALA A 482 -13.49 -4.97 -7.65
C ALA A 482 -12.35 -4.18 -8.33
N LYS A 483 -12.62 -3.52 -9.48
CA LYS A 483 -11.66 -2.60 -10.13
C LYS A 483 -11.44 -1.32 -9.32
N LEU A 484 -12.36 -0.95 -8.44
CA LEU A 484 -12.27 0.25 -7.61
C LEU A 484 -11.73 -0.04 -6.20
N ALA A 485 -11.58 -1.32 -5.88
CA ALA A 485 -11.00 -1.81 -4.63
C ALA A 485 -9.51 -2.12 -4.80
N ARG A 486 -8.97 -2.99 -3.93
CA ARG A 486 -7.56 -3.46 -3.91
C ARG A 486 -7.18 -4.36 -5.07
N SER A 487 -7.09 -3.77 -6.27
CA SER A 487 -6.75 -4.45 -7.52
C SER A 487 -5.93 -3.56 -8.45
N LEU A 488 -6.52 -2.45 -8.92
CA LEU A 488 -5.89 -1.58 -9.91
C LEU A 488 -4.82 -0.70 -9.29
N SER A 489 -4.96 -0.40 -8.00
CA SER A 489 -4.04 0.28 -7.09
C SER A 489 -4.08 -0.41 -5.73
N VAL A 490 -3.21 0.01 -4.81
CA VAL A 490 -3.06 -0.60 -3.47
C VAL A 490 -3.09 0.38 -2.31
#